data_AF-A0A3D0S7Z9-F1
#
_entry.id   AF-A0A3D0S7Z9-F1
#
_cell.length_a   1.000
_cell.length_b   1.000
_cell.length_c   1.000
_cell.angle_alpha   90.00
_cell.angle_beta   90.00
_cell.angle_gamma   90.00
#
_symmetry.space_group_name_H-M   'P 1'
#
loop_
_entity.id
_entity.type
_entity.pdbx_description
1 polymer ?
#
loop_
_entity_poly.entity_id
_entity_poly.type
_entity_poly.pdbx_seq_one_letter_code
_entity_poly.pdbx_strand_id
1 'polypeptide(L)'
;MEAAELIHQQLEAPVAALEALGRTLDRGDLSPALAERVRAYTKVLARSVALLIEDLVLVHAPGRAPVLVIEPVYLADQLDRTAALFPELAVHVSPMPGVFVLADPFRLQQLLANVVRCGQDDRPLRFDASVDQAMVTIRMSGGRPVVGHHLDIARLLAKAHGGQLHPGGTRWPVLRLELPAPDPLRYT
;
A
#
# COMPACT_ATOMS: atom_id res chain seq x y z
N MET A 1 -12.73 20.40 16.11
CA MET A 1 -12.74 21.40 15.02
C MET A 1 -11.35 21.48 14.38
N GLU A 2 -10.26 21.48 15.15
CA GLU A 2 -8.87 21.48 14.64
C GLU A 2 -8.46 20.30 13.74
N ALA A 3 -8.93 19.07 14.00
CA ALA A 3 -8.50 17.92 13.19
C ALA A 3 -8.95 18.02 11.73
N ALA A 4 -10.17 18.47 11.47
CA ALA A 4 -10.69 18.59 10.10
C ALA A 4 -9.96 19.65 9.28
N GLU A 5 -9.51 20.75 9.88
CA GLU A 5 -8.71 21.79 9.22
C GLU A 5 -7.30 21.31 8.91
N LEU A 6 -6.67 20.58 9.84
CA LEU A 6 -5.34 19.98 9.62
C LEU A 6 -5.37 18.93 8.51
N ILE A 7 -6.44 18.14 8.48
CA ILE A 7 -6.74 17.16 7.42
C ILE A 7 -6.91 17.88 6.08
N HIS A 8 -7.68 18.96 6.05
CA HIS A 8 -7.89 19.75 4.85
C HIS A 8 -6.56 20.29 4.31
N GLN A 9 -5.70 20.85 5.18
CA GLN A 9 -4.36 21.35 4.82
C GLN A 9 -3.43 20.26 4.27
N GLN A 10 -3.45 19.05 4.85
CA GLN A 10 -2.62 17.93 4.36
C GLN A 10 -3.10 17.42 2.99
N LEU A 11 -4.40 17.52 2.71
CA LEU A 11 -4.99 17.09 1.44
C LEU A 11 -4.94 18.18 0.35
N GLU A 12 -4.73 19.44 0.72
CA GLU A 12 -4.75 20.60 -0.18
C GLU A 12 -3.69 20.50 -1.28
N ALA A 13 -2.45 20.15 -0.93
CA ALA A 13 -1.37 20.00 -1.90
C ALA A 13 -1.59 18.87 -2.93
N PRO A 14 -1.96 17.64 -2.52
CA PRO A 14 -2.28 16.58 -3.48
C PRO A 14 -3.52 16.89 -4.34
N VAL A 15 -4.54 17.52 -3.77
CA VAL A 15 -5.73 17.96 -4.53
C VAL A 15 -5.35 19.02 -5.56
N ALA A 16 -4.56 20.03 -5.16
CA ALA A 16 -4.07 21.06 -6.08
C ALA A 16 -3.21 20.48 -7.21
N ALA A 17 -2.41 19.45 -6.93
CA ALA A 17 -1.64 18.72 -7.94
C ALA A 17 -2.55 17.98 -8.93
N LEU A 18 -3.60 17.31 -8.45
CA LEU A 18 -4.61 16.66 -9.29
C LEU A 18 -5.34 17.67 -10.18
N GLU A 19 -5.75 18.82 -9.62
CA GLU A 19 -6.40 19.89 -10.37
C GLU A 19 -5.48 20.52 -11.42
N ALA A 20 -4.20 20.74 -11.10
CA ALA A 20 -3.22 21.26 -12.05
C ALA A 20 -2.99 20.30 -13.23
N LEU A 21 -2.96 18.99 -12.96
CA LEU A 21 -2.86 17.96 -14.01
C LEU A 21 -4.14 17.89 -14.86
N GLY A 22 -5.32 17.98 -14.23
CA GLY A 22 -6.60 18.06 -14.94
C GLY A 22 -6.66 19.26 -15.89
N ARG A 23 -6.33 20.46 -15.39
CA ARG A 23 -6.25 21.69 -16.21
C ARG A 23 -5.26 21.57 -17.36
N THR A 24 -4.18 20.80 -17.19
CA THR A 24 -3.18 20.55 -18.23
C THR A 24 -3.69 19.59 -19.30
N LEU A 25 -4.49 18.59 -18.92
CA LEU A 25 -5.17 17.68 -19.86
C LEU A 25 -6.26 18.41 -20.66
N ASP A 26 -7.04 19.28 -20.01
CA ASP A 26 -8.17 19.99 -20.63
C ASP A 26 -7.75 21.02 -21.67
N ARG A 27 -6.51 21.54 -21.60
CA ARG A 27 -5.96 22.49 -22.58
C ARG A 27 -5.77 21.89 -23.97
N GLY A 28 -5.72 20.56 -24.11
CA GLY A 28 -5.65 19.88 -25.41
C GLY A 28 -4.30 19.97 -26.14
N ASP A 29 -3.31 20.70 -25.61
CA ASP A 29 -2.01 20.95 -26.26
C ASP A 29 -0.97 19.82 -26.07
N LEU A 30 -1.39 18.68 -25.52
CA LEU A 30 -0.48 17.56 -25.23
C LEU A 30 -0.44 16.57 -26.38
N SER A 31 0.75 16.07 -26.70
CA SER A 31 0.86 14.88 -27.55
C SER A 31 0.05 13.71 -26.95
N PRO A 32 -0.54 12.81 -27.76
CA PRO A 32 -1.34 11.70 -27.26
C PRO A 32 -0.60 10.83 -26.23
N ALA A 33 0.70 10.58 -26.44
CA ALA A 33 1.55 9.82 -25.52
C ALA A 33 1.74 10.54 -24.18
N LEU A 34 1.88 11.87 -24.18
CA LEU A 34 2.00 12.66 -22.96
C LEU A 34 0.67 12.75 -22.22
N ALA A 35 -0.45 12.89 -22.93
CA ALA A 35 -1.78 12.90 -22.35
C ALA A 35 -2.10 11.58 -21.64
N GLU A 36 -1.76 10.43 -22.22
CA GLU A 36 -1.91 9.12 -21.57
C GLU A 36 -1.03 8.97 -20.33
N ARG A 37 0.23 9.41 -20.39
CA ARG A 37 1.12 9.40 -19.22
C ARG A 37 0.58 10.25 -18.08
N VAL A 38 0.09 11.45 -18.39
CA VAL A 38 -0.51 12.35 -17.40
C VAL A 38 -1.79 11.73 -16.82
N ARG A 39 -2.68 11.16 -17.65
CA ARG A 39 -3.87 10.44 -17.18
C ARG A 39 -3.53 9.27 -16.25
N ALA A 40 -2.53 8.47 -16.60
CA ALA A 40 -2.06 7.37 -15.76
C ALA A 40 -1.54 7.88 -14.41
N TYR A 41 -0.72 8.93 -14.43
CA TYR A 41 -0.18 9.55 -13.23
C TYR A 41 -1.27 10.16 -12.34
N THR A 42 -2.26 10.85 -12.91
CA THR A 42 -3.42 11.40 -12.17
C THR A 42 -4.21 10.29 -11.46
N LYS A 43 -4.43 9.14 -12.11
CA LYS A 43 -5.11 7.99 -11.49
C LYS A 43 -4.32 7.44 -10.31
N VAL A 44 -3.00 7.31 -10.45
CA VAL A 44 -2.10 6.89 -9.36
C VAL A 44 -2.18 7.88 -8.19
N LEU A 45 -2.07 9.18 -8.47
CA LEU A 45 -2.13 10.21 -7.44
C LEU A 45 -3.48 10.22 -6.71
N ALA A 46 -4.60 10.15 -7.44
CA ALA A 46 -5.93 10.09 -6.84
C ALA A 46 -6.11 8.85 -5.96
N ARG A 47 -5.55 7.71 -6.37
CA ARG A 47 -5.55 6.48 -5.56
C ARG A 47 -4.73 6.64 -4.29
N SER A 48 -3.53 7.20 -4.39
CA SER A 48 -2.66 7.47 -3.24
C SER A 48 -3.32 8.41 -2.23
N VAL A 49 -4.01 9.45 -2.70
CA VAL A 49 -4.79 10.37 -1.85
C VAL A 49 -5.93 9.65 -1.15
N ALA A 50 -6.71 8.82 -1.85
CA ALA A 50 -7.79 8.06 -1.23
C ALA A 50 -7.28 7.15 -0.10
N LEU A 51 -6.13 6.50 -0.28
CA LEU A 51 -5.52 5.67 0.76
C LEU A 51 -5.06 6.50 1.98
N LEU A 52 -4.52 7.71 1.76
CA LEU A 52 -4.12 8.60 2.85
C LEU A 52 -5.32 9.14 3.65
N ILE A 53 -6.44 9.43 2.98
CA ILE A 53 -7.68 9.80 3.66
C ILE A 53 -8.18 8.66 4.54
N GLU A 54 -8.11 7.42 4.05
CA GLU A 54 -8.48 6.24 4.84
C GLU A 54 -7.54 5.98 6.02
N ASP A 55 -6.23 6.18 5.82
CA ASP A 55 -5.21 6.11 6.88
C ASP A 55 -5.55 7.07 8.03
N LEU A 56 -5.95 8.29 7.68
CA LEU A 56 -6.30 9.34 8.62
C LEU A 56 -7.60 9.05 9.39
N VAL A 57 -8.62 8.50 8.72
CA VAL A 57 -9.85 8.01 9.39
C VAL A 57 -9.51 6.92 10.40
N LEU A 58 -8.61 5.99 10.05
CA LEU A 58 -8.18 4.92 10.96
C LEU A 58 -7.44 5.46 12.19
N VAL A 59 -6.57 6.46 12.03
CA VAL A 59 -5.81 7.07 13.13
C VAL A 59 -6.73 7.83 14.10
N HIS A 60 -7.74 8.52 13.58
CA HIS A 60 -8.63 9.38 14.39
C HIS A 60 -9.94 8.72 14.85
N ALA A 61 -10.19 7.46 14.51
CA ALA A 61 -11.31 6.67 15.03
C ALA A 61 -10.83 5.50 15.93
N PRO A 62 -10.03 5.77 17.00
CA PRO A 62 -9.51 4.71 17.85
C PRO A 62 -10.65 3.91 18.50
N GLY A 63 -10.61 2.58 18.34
CA GLY A 63 -11.57 1.64 18.94
C GLY A 63 -12.57 1.01 17.97
N ARG A 64 -12.63 1.43 16.70
CA ARG A 64 -13.36 0.71 15.65
C ARG A 64 -12.39 -0.06 14.76
N ALA A 65 -12.39 -1.38 14.86
CA ALA A 65 -11.71 -2.20 13.87
C ALA A 65 -12.33 -1.94 12.48
N PRO A 66 -11.52 -1.85 11.41
CA PRO A 66 -12.08 -1.72 10.07
C PRO A 66 -12.96 -2.93 9.76
N VAL A 67 -14.13 -2.69 9.16
CA VAL A 67 -14.94 -3.78 8.60
C VAL A 67 -14.20 -4.30 7.36
N LEU A 68 -13.96 -5.60 7.31
CA LEU A 68 -13.22 -6.26 6.24
C LEU A 68 -14.14 -7.20 5.46
N VAL A 69 -13.99 -7.21 4.14
CA VAL A 69 -14.56 -8.23 3.27
C VAL A 69 -13.43 -9.20 2.90
N ILE A 70 -13.27 -10.26 3.69
CA ILE A 70 -12.16 -11.21 3.52
C ILE A 70 -12.45 -12.15 2.36
N GLU A 71 -11.55 -12.17 1.38
CA GLU A 71 -11.58 -13.09 0.24
C GLU A 71 -10.16 -13.58 -0.10
N PRO A 72 -10.01 -14.68 -0.87
CA PRO A 72 -8.73 -15.06 -1.42
C PRO A 72 -8.26 -14.04 -2.45
N VAL A 73 -7.09 -13.46 -2.20
CA VAL A 73 -6.50 -12.46 -3.09
C VAL A 73 -5.16 -12.97 -3.60
N TYR A 74 -4.96 -12.88 -4.92
CA TYR A 74 -3.68 -13.22 -5.54
C TYR A 74 -2.63 -12.18 -5.16
N LEU A 75 -1.57 -12.60 -4.47
CA LEU A 75 -0.63 -11.70 -3.83
C LEU A 75 0.20 -10.88 -4.83
N ALA A 76 0.61 -11.51 -5.94
CA ALA A 76 1.41 -10.84 -6.96
C ALA A 76 0.71 -9.60 -7.51
N ASP A 77 -0.58 -9.71 -7.85
CA ASP A 77 -1.39 -8.60 -8.36
C ASP A 77 -1.46 -7.43 -7.35
N GLN A 78 -1.52 -7.72 -6.05
CA GLN A 78 -1.59 -6.68 -5.02
C GLN A 78 -0.26 -5.98 -4.82
N LEU A 79 0.85 -6.70 -4.92
CA LEU A 79 2.18 -6.12 -4.85
C LEU A 79 2.48 -5.28 -6.10
N ASP A 80 2.10 -5.74 -7.29
CA ASP A 80 2.24 -4.98 -8.53
C ASP A 80 1.41 -3.70 -8.52
N ARG A 81 0.15 -3.79 -8.07
CA ARG A 81 -0.72 -2.61 -7.89
C ARG A 81 -0.16 -1.65 -6.85
N THR A 82 0.47 -2.15 -5.80
CA THR A 82 1.13 -1.31 -4.78
C THR A 82 2.37 -0.64 -5.36
N ALA A 83 3.24 -1.37 -6.07
CA ALA A 83 4.44 -0.83 -6.70
C ALA A 83 4.10 0.30 -7.68
N ALA A 84 3.01 0.16 -8.44
CA ALA A 84 2.51 1.19 -9.35
C ALA A 84 2.10 2.50 -8.66
N LEU A 85 1.88 2.50 -7.33
CA LEU A 85 1.57 3.71 -6.56
C LEU A 85 2.81 4.58 -6.27
N PHE A 86 4.01 4.03 -6.44
CA PHE A 86 5.28 4.68 -6.12
C PHE A 86 6.23 4.64 -7.33
N PRO A 87 5.87 5.28 -8.46
CA PRO A 87 6.65 5.25 -9.70
C PRO A 87 8.07 5.84 -9.56
N GLU A 88 8.31 6.63 -8.53
CA GLU A 88 9.61 7.19 -8.16
C GLU A 88 10.53 6.21 -7.43
N LEU A 89 9.99 5.11 -6.90
CA LEU A 89 10.74 4.11 -6.15
C LEU A 89 11.05 2.88 -7.02
N ALA A 90 12.27 2.35 -6.89
CA ALA A 90 12.62 1.06 -7.48
C ALA A 90 12.05 -0.07 -6.62
N VAL A 91 10.82 -0.50 -6.91
CA VAL A 91 10.16 -1.64 -6.25
C VAL A 91 10.26 -2.89 -7.11
N HIS A 92 10.87 -3.95 -6.58
CA HIS A 92 11.00 -5.23 -7.25
C HIS A 92 10.19 -6.31 -6.53
N VAL A 93 9.33 -7.00 -7.28
CA VAL A 93 8.52 -8.11 -6.78
C VAL A 93 9.10 -9.42 -7.31
N SER A 94 9.51 -10.31 -6.42
CA SER A 94 10.00 -11.64 -6.82
C SER A 94 8.85 -12.49 -7.36
N PRO A 95 9.08 -13.40 -8.33
CA PRO A 95 8.04 -14.29 -8.81
C PRO A 95 7.43 -15.13 -7.68
N MET A 96 6.10 -15.09 -7.55
CA MET A 96 5.34 -15.80 -6.51
C MET A 96 4.08 -16.49 -7.08
N PRO A 97 4.25 -17.41 -8.05
CA PRO A 97 3.13 -18.05 -8.72
C PRO A 97 2.26 -18.84 -7.72
N GLY A 98 0.94 -18.67 -7.83
CA GLY A 98 -0.02 -19.41 -7.01
C GLY A 98 -0.07 -19.01 -5.53
N VAL A 99 0.55 -17.90 -5.12
CA VAL A 99 0.47 -17.42 -3.74
C VAL A 99 -0.78 -16.55 -3.54
N PHE A 100 -1.67 -17.02 -2.68
CA PHE A 100 -2.89 -16.31 -2.28
C PHE A 100 -2.87 -16.00 -0.78
N VAL A 101 -3.51 -14.90 -0.40
CA VAL A 101 -3.74 -14.51 1.00
C VAL A 101 -5.22 -14.30 1.24
N LEU A 102 -5.71 -14.59 2.44
CA LEU A 102 -7.06 -14.18 2.87
C LEU A 102 -6.99 -12.74 3.34
N ALA A 103 -7.53 -11.82 2.54
CA ALA A 103 -7.53 -10.41 2.89
C ALA A 103 -8.71 -9.65 2.28
N ASP A 104 -8.97 -8.46 2.81
CA ASP A 104 -9.76 -7.47 2.09
C ASP A 104 -8.83 -6.78 1.06
N PRO A 105 -9.12 -6.80 -0.25
CA PRO A 105 -8.18 -6.31 -1.26
C PRO A 105 -7.85 -4.83 -1.10
N PHE A 106 -8.84 -4.02 -0.71
CA PHE A 106 -8.65 -2.58 -0.55
C PHE A 106 -7.75 -2.29 0.65
N ARG A 107 -8.03 -2.92 1.80
CA ARG A 107 -7.26 -2.76 3.03
C ARG A 107 -5.89 -3.42 2.93
N LEU A 108 -5.74 -4.48 2.15
CA LEU A 108 -4.44 -5.07 1.81
C LEU A 108 -3.59 -4.09 0.99
N GLN A 109 -4.16 -3.43 -0.03
CA GLN A 109 -3.43 -2.41 -0.78
C GLN A 109 -3.00 -1.23 0.13
N GLN A 110 -3.87 -0.80 1.04
CA GLN A 110 -3.54 0.23 2.04
C GLN A 110 -2.40 -0.21 2.96
N LEU A 111 -2.44 -1.46 3.43
CA LEU A 111 -1.39 -2.05 4.26
C LEU A 111 -0.06 -2.09 3.51
N LEU A 112 -0.03 -2.63 2.30
CA LEU A 112 1.17 -2.76 1.48
C LEU A 112 1.76 -1.39 1.11
N ALA A 113 0.92 -0.40 0.79
CA ALA A 113 1.36 0.97 0.53
C ALA A 113 2.03 1.59 1.76
N ASN A 114 1.48 1.38 2.96
CA ASN A 114 2.12 1.85 4.19
C ASN A 114 3.44 1.11 4.48
N VAL A 115 3.53 -0.19 4.18
CA VAL A 115 4.79 -0.95 4.26
C VAL A 115 5.86 -0.37 3.33
N VAL A 116 5.51 -0.02 2.09
CA VAL A 116 6.44 0.66 1.16
C VAL A 116 6.89 2.02 1.69
N ARG A 117 5.98 2.82 2.24
CA ARG A 117 6.30 4.13 2.86
C ARG A 117 7.23 4.00 4.06
N CYS A 118 7.21 2.88 4.78
CA CYS A 118 8.17 2.60 5.86
C CYS A 118 9.60 2.39 5.35
N GLY A 119 9.82 2.18 4.05
CA GLY A 119 11.12 1.90 3.45
C GLY A 119 11.79 3.10 2.76
N GLN A 120 11.29 4.33 2.93
CA GLN A 120 11.75 5.49 2.15
C GLN A 120 13.23 5.85 2.38
N ASP A 121 14.10 5.34 1.49
CA ASP A 121 15.38 5.93 1.09
C ASP A 121 15.64 5.61 -0.40
N ASP A 122 16.78 6.03 -0.95
CA ASP A 122 17.11 5.85 -2.38
C ASP A 122 17.43 4.39 -2.79
N ARG A 123 17.40 3.42 -1.87
CA ARG A 123 17.71 2.02 -2.17
C ARG A 123 16.48 1.27 -2.67
N PRO A 124 16.65 0.39 -3.67
CA PRO A 124 15.56 -0.43 -4.17
C PRO A 124 14.90 -1.28 -3.08
N LEU A 125 13.58 -1.34 -3.10
CA LEU A 125 12.77 -2.22 -2.28
C LEU A 125 12.58 -3.56 -2.99
N ARG A 126 12.63 -4.66 -2.25
CA ARG A 126 12.42 -6.01 -2.78
C ARG A 126 11.38 -6.75 -1.95
N PHE A 127 10.41 -7.33 -2.64
CA PHE A 127 9.40 -8.20 -2.06
C PHE A 127 9.67 -9.65 -2.43
N ASP A 128 9.57 -10.53 -1.44
CA ASP A 128 9.46 -11.98 -1.60
C ASP A 128 8.36 -12.53 -0.69
N ALA A 129 7.90 -13.73 -0.99
CA ALA A 129 6.89 -14.41 -0.19
C ALA A 129 7.28 -15.87 0.03
N SER A 130 6.93 -16.40 1.20
CA SER A 130 6.95 -17.84 1.48
C SER A 130 5.62 -18.25 2.10
N VAL A 131 5.17 -19.46 1.80
CA VAL A 131 3.93 -20.01 2.34
C VAL A 131 4.27 -21.12 3.33
N ASP A 132 3.64 -21.06 4.49
CA ASP A 132 3.52 -22.15 5.46
C ASP A 132 2.05 -22.60 5.54
N GLN A 133 1.75 -23.72 6.20
CA GLN A 133 0.44 -24.39 6.18
C GLN A 133 -0.76 -23.48 6.44
N ALA A 134 -0.61 -22.45 7.27
CA ALA A 134 -1.69 -21.52 7.61
C ALA A 134 -1.40 -20.04 7.26
N MET A 135 -0.17 -19.70 6.86
CA MET A 135 0.28 -18.31 6.79
C MET A 135 1.13 -18.07 5.54
N VAL A 136 0.93 -16.92 4.92
CA VAL A 136 1.84 -16.35 3.94
C VAL A 136 2.69 -15.29 4.62
N THR A 137 4.01 -15.48 4.54
CA THR A 137 4.99 -14.49 4.99
C THR A 137 5.49 -13.70 3.80
N ILE A 138 5.18 -12.40 3.78
CA ILE A 138 5.67 -11.42 2.83
C ILE A 138 6.85 -10.69 3.47
N ARG A 139 8.00 -10.69 2.81
CA ARG A 139 9.21 -9.99 3.26
C ARG A 139 9.45 -8.80 2.35
N MET A 140 9.61 -7.63 2.96
CA MET A 140 10.13 -6.44 2.30
C MET A 140 11.53 -6.18 2.81
N SER A 141 12.50 -6.11 1.90
CA SER A 141 13.89 -5.74 2.19
C SER A 141 14.31 -4.52 1.38
N GLY A 142 15.35 -3.83 1.85
CA GLY A 142 15.78 -2.55 1.27
C GLY A 142 15.26 -1.36 2.08
N GLY A 143 15.68 -0.16 1.70
CA GLY A 143 15.33 1.07 2.42
C GLY A 143 16.03 1.24 3.77
N ARG A 144 15.64 2.28 4.51
CA ARG A 144 15.83 2.39 5.97
C ARG A 144 14.47 2.17 6.65
N PRO A 145 14.43 1.51 7.82
CA PRO A 145 13.18 1.35 8.53
C PRO A 145 12.79 2.70 9.11
N VAL A 146 11.72 3.28 8.57
CA VAL A 146 11.14 4.50 9.10
C VAL A 146 10.13 4.13 10.18
N VAL A 147 10.43 4.56 11.41
CA VAL A 147 9.47 4.56 12.53
C VAL A 147 8.48 5.71 12.33
N GLY A 148 7.20 5.47 12.58
CA GLY A 148 6.15 6.50 12.44
C GLY A 148 4.78 5.92 12.11
N HIS A 149 3.81 6.81 11.86
CA HIS A 149 2.39 6.46 11.71
C HIS A 149 2.10 5.40 10.63
N HIS A 150 2.86 5.36 9.54
CA HIS A 150 2.71 4.31 8.51
C HIS A 150 2.92 2.91 9.08
N LEU A 151 3.90 2.72 9.96
CA LEU A 151 4.17 1.42 10.59
C LEU A 151 3.05 1.02 11.55
N ASP A 152 2.51 2.00 12.30
CA ASP A 152 1.41 1.75 13.24
C ASP A 152 0.12 1.37 12.51
N ILE A 153 -0.20 2.08 11.42
CA ILE A 153 -1.34 1.75 10.56
C ILE A 153 -1.15 0.38 9.91
N ALA A 154 0.03 0.10 9.37
CA ALA A 154 0.32 -1.20 8.76
C ALA A 154 0.18 -2.35 9.78
N ARG A 155 0.61 -2.16 11.04
CA ARG A 155 0.40 -3.14 12.12
C ARG A 155 -1.08 -3.31 12.47
N LEU A 156 -1.84 -2.22 12.54
CA LEU A 156 -3.28 -2.26 12.81
C LEU A 156 -4.02 -3.03 11.71
N LEU A 157 -3.71 -2.74 10.45
CA LEU A 157 -4.31 -3.44 9.31
C LEU A 157 -3.87 -4.91 9.26
N ALA A 158 -2.60 -5.22 9.53
CA ALA A 158 -2.13 -6.61 9.57
C ALA A 158 -2.91 -7.40 10.63
N LYS A 159 -3.06 -6.83 11.83
CA LYS A 159 -3.85 -7.42 12.92
C LYS A 159 -5.32 -7.59 12.55
N ALA A 160 -5.92 -6.61 11.88
CA ALA A 160 -7.32 -6.71 11.43
C ALA A 160 -7.55 -7.89 10.48
N HIS A 161 -6.56 -8.22 9.65
CA HIS A 161 -6.56 -9.40 8.78
C HIS A 161 -6.20 -10.72 9.50
N GLY A 162 -6.06 -10.73 10.83
CA GLY A 162 -5.61 -11.90 11.59
C GLY A 162 -4.11 -12.19 11.45
N GLY A 163 -3.35 -11.25 10.88
CA GLY A 163 -1.92 -11.33 10.64
C GLY A 163 -1.08 -10.53 11.63
N GLN A 164 0.22 -10.41 11.33
CA GLN A 164 1.18 -9.66 12.14
C GLN A 164 2.23 -8.97 11.26
N LEU A 165 2.76 -7.85 11.73
CA LEU A 165 3.87 -7.13 11.09
C LEU A 165 5.03 -6.98 12.06
N HIS A 166 6.18 -7.54 11.70
CA HIS A 166 7.38 -7.56 12.51
C HIS A 166 8.51 -6.78 11.82
N PRO A 167 9.22 -5.90 12.55
CA PRO A 167 10.53 -5.47 12.12
C PRO A 167 11.51 -6.63 12.32
N GLY A 168 12.38 -6.86 11.35
CA GLY A 168 13.39 -7.91 11.34
C GLY A 168 14.72 -7.41 10.80
N GLY A 169 15.77 -8.16 11.09
CA GLY A 169 17.13 -7.93 10.58
C GLY A 169 17.92 -6.90 11.40
N THR A 170 19.01 -7.35 12.02
CA THR A 170 19.94 -6.50 12.79
C THR A 170 20.94 -5.74 11.91
N ARG A 171 21.19 -6.26 10.70
CA ARG A 171 22.19 -5.72 9.75
C ARG A 171 21.56 -5.09 8.50
N TRP A 172 20.37 -5.55 8.11
CA TRP A 172 19.58 -5.02 7.00
C TRP A 172 18.12 -4.94 7.45
N PRO A 173 17.44 -3.79 7.29
CA PRO A 173 16.04 -3.66 7.64
C PRO A 173 15.22 -4.62 6.77
N VAL A 174 14.46 -5.49 7.41
CA VAL A 174 13.47 -6.34 6.75
C VAL A 174 12.16 -6.17 7.48
N LEU A 175 11.10 -5.77 6.79
CA LEU A 175 9.74 -5.87 7.33
C LEU A 175 9.19 -7.24 6.95
N ARG A 176 8.65 -7.94 7.94
CA ARG A 176 7.99 -9.24 7.76
C ARG A 176 6.51 -9.09 8.07
N LEU A 177 5.69 -9.21 7.04
CA LEU A 177 4.24 -9.23 7.12
C LEU A 177 3.75 -10.67 7.02
N GLU A 178 2.95 -11.11 7.98
CA GLU A 178 2.34 -12.43 8.00
C GLU A 178 0.83 -12.27 7.85
N LEU A 179 0.22 -12.95 6.89
CA LEU A 179 -1.22 -12.94 6.63
C LEU A 179 -1.74 -14.38 6.50
N PRO A 180 -3.01 -14.66 6.85
CA PRO A 180 -3.55 -16.00 6.71
C PRO A 180 -3.55 -16.47 5.24
N ALA A 181 -3.14 -17.71 5.03
CA ALA A 181 -3.29 -18.39 3.74
C ALA A 181 -4.74 -18.91 3.59
N PRO A 182 -5.31 -18.92 2.37
CA PRO A 182 -6.58 -19.60 2.14
C PRO A 182 -6.42 -21.11 2.34
N ASP A 183 -7.43 -21.73 2.94
CA ASP A 183 -7.49 -23.18 3.09
C ASP A 183 -7.48 -23.85 1.69
N PRO A 184 -6.47 -24.68 1.36
CA PRO A 184 -6.37 -25.31 0.05
C PRO A 184 -7.57 -26.22 -0.27
N LEU A 185 -8.31 -26.70 0.75
CA LEU A 185 -9.44 -27.61 0.58
C LEU A 185 -10.78 -26.90 0.36
N ARG A 186 -10.85 -25.57 0.48
CA ARG A 186 -12.10 -24.80 0.30
C ARG A 186 -12.35 -24.32 -1.13
N TYR A 187 -11.39 -24.49 -2.03
CA TYR A 187 -11.39 -23.90 -3.38
C TYR A 187 -11.12 -24.91 -4.51
N THR A 188 -11.22 -26.22 -4.22
CA THR A 188 -11.28 -27.34 -5.19
C THR A 188 -12.69 -27.88 -5.29
#